data_AF-A0A1I1ABJ6-F1
#
_entry.id   AF-A0A1I1ABJ6-F1
#
_cell.length_a   1.000
_cell.length_b   1.000
_cell.length_c   1.000
_cell.angle_alpha   90.00
_cell.angle_beta   90.00
_cell.angle_gamma   90.00
#
_symmetry.space_group_name_H-M   'P 1'
#
loop_
_entity.id
_entity.type
_entity.pdbx_description
1 polymer ?
#
loop_
_entity_poly.entity_id
_entity_poly.type
_entity_poly.pdbx_seq_one_letter_code
_entity_poly.pdbx_strand_id
1 'polypeptide(L)'
;MPDEPRPDEPRPDEPRPDEARPDEQPPRGDGPPVTPDGRYLVVRGRLWRRSDPALDEGRRAELTHELMAARRAKGAAMRAGDPAAREAARARVDAAKVALGERGPVWWDDGAPDLTQHLARTTVYAEWYAGLAPGG
;
A
#
# COMPACT_ATOMS: atom_id res chain seq x y z
N MET A 1 63.46 8.79 25.61
CA MET A 1 62.70 10.04 25.36
C MET A 1 62.78 10.32 23.86
N PRO A 2 61.64 10.57 23.19
CA PRO A 2 60.86 9.55 22.48
C PRO A 2 60.65 9.89 21.00
N ASP A 3 60.15 8.95 20.20
CA ASP A 3 59.03 9.22 19.30
C ASP A 3 58.35 7.88 18.95
N GLU A 4 57.18 7.66 19.53
CA GLU A 4 56.27 6.55 19.23
C GLU A 4 55.74 6.68 17.80
N PRO A 5 55.71 5.61 16.98
CA PRO A 5 54.91 5.66 15.77
C PRO A 5 53.42 5.76 16.12
N ARG A 6 52.77 6.67 15.40
CA ARG A 6 51.41 7.19 15.51
C ARG A 6 50.30 6.11 15.59
N PRO A 7 49.13 6.46 16.18
CA PRO A 7 48.01 5.54 16.40
C PRO A 7 47.47 4.96 15.08
N ASP A 8 47.02 3.70 15.17
CA ASP A 8 46.19 2.98 14.19
C ASP A 8 45.23 3.92 13.47
N GLU A 9 45.48 4.15 12.18
CA GLU A 9 44.50 4.79 11.29
C GLU A 9 43.26 3.88 11.18
N PRO A 10 42.04 4.44 11.25
CA PRO A 10 40.82 3.64 11.17
C PRO A 10 40.68 3.04 9.76
N ARG A 11 40.40 1.74 9.69
CA ARG A 11 40.04 1.06 8.43
C ARG A 11 38.71 1.65 7.92
N PRO A 12 38.64 2.20 6.69
CA PRO A 12 37.37 2.54 6.07
C PRO A 12 36.88 1.33 5.27
N ASP A 13 35.86 0.63 5.79
CA ASP A 13 34.86 -0.21 5.07
C ASP A 13 34.36 -1.37 5.95
N GLU A 14 33.84 -1.06 7.14
CA GLU A 14 32.87 -1.95 7.78
C GLU A 14 31.55 -1.18 7.95
N PRO A 15 30.46 -1.60 7.28
CA PRO A 15 29.18 -0.97 7.47
C PRO A 15 28.70 -1.22 8.91
N ARG A 16 28.17 -0.16 9.52
CA ARG A 16 27.64 -0.19 10.89
C ARG A 16 26.44 -1.15 10.98
N PRO A 17 26.27 -1.91 12.07
CA PRO A 17 25.18 -2.89 12.24
C PRO A 17 23.78 -2.27 12.41
N ASP A 18 23.61 -0.98 12.08
CA ASP A 18 22.36 -0.20 12.23
C ASP A 18 21.81 0.32 10.88
N GLU A 19 22.35 -0.14 9.75
CA GLU A 19 21.71 0.03 8.43
C GLU A 19 20.81 -1.17 8.11
N ALA A 20 19.77 -1.37 8.91
CA ALA A 20 18.61 -2.11 8.45
C ALA A 20 17.96 -1.27 7.34
N ARG A 21 18.27 -1.59 6.08
CA ARG A 21 17.58 -1.03 4.92
C ARG A 21 16.08 -1.22 5.12
N PRO A 22 15.25 -0.18 5.05
CA PRO A 22 13.82 -0.35 5.15
C PRO A 22 13.32 -1.11 3.93
N ASP A 23 12.93 -2.37 4.13
CA ASP A 23 11.96 -3.08 3.30
C ASP A 23 12.29 -3.13 1.79
N GLU A 24 13.42 -3.73 1.42
CA GLU A 24 13.64 -4.14 0.02
C GLU A 24 12.85 -5.44 -0.24
N GLN A 25 11.54 -5.28 -0.49
CA GLN A 25 10.66 -6.38 -0.88
C GLN A 25 11.06 -6.88 -2.28
N PRO A 26 11.33 -8.19 -2.46
CA PRO A 26 11.69 -8.75 -3.77
C PRO A 26 10.52 -8.65 -4.75
N PRO A 27 10.76 -8.56 -6.06
CA PRO A 27 9.68 -8.52 -7.04
C PRO A 27 8.97 -9.87 -7.09
N ARG A 28 7.71 -9.92 -6.65
CA ARG A 28 6.78 -11.03 -6.97
C ARG A 28 5.93 -10.65 -8.18
N GLY A 29 5.65 -11.64 -9.03
CA GLY A 29 5.12 -11.50 -10.40
C GLY A 29 3.97 -10.52 -10.55
N ASP A 30 4.01 -9.73 -11.64
CA ASP A 30 3.08 -8.74 -12.23
C ASP A 30 2.18 -7.86 -11.34
N GLY A 31 2.09 -8.05 -10.02
CA GLY A 31 1.28 -7.25 -9.13
C GLY A 31 1.33 -7.64 -7.65
N PRO A 32 0.70 -6.84 -6.77
CA PRO A 32 0.65 -7.11 -5.35
C PRO A 32 -0.06 -8.44 -5.02
N PRO A 33 0.39 -9.21 -4.01
CA PRO A 33 -0.28 -10.43 -3.59
C PRO A 33 -1.73 -10.17 -3.19
N VAL A 34 -2.61 -11.13 -3.47
CA VAL A 34 -4.05 -11.08 -3.15
C VAL A 34 -4.37 -12.18 -2.16
N THR A 35 -5.13 -11.86 -1.10
CA THR A 35 -5.55 -12.83 -0.08
C THR A 35 -6.28 -14.03 -0.69
N PRO A 36 -6.25 -15.22 -0.06
CA PRO A 36 -6.87 -16.42 -0.63
C PRO A 36 -8.37 -16.31 -0.92
N ASP A 37 -9.06 -15.45 -0.17
CA ASP A 37 -10.48 -15.14 -0.33
C ASP A 37 -10.76 -13.99 -1.33
N GLY A 38 -9.72 -13.41 -1.93
CA GLY A 38 -9.83 -12.32 -2.89
C GLY A 38 -10.23 -10.96 -2.31
N ARG A 39 -10.39 -10.83 -0.98
CA ARG A 39 -10.92 -9.59 -0.36
C ARG A 39 -9.92 -8.44 -0.37
N TYR A 40 -8.64 -8.74 -0.24
CA TYR A 40 -7.59 -7.74 -0.10
C TYR A 40 -6.41 -7.99 -1.04
N LEU A 41 -5.75 -6.91 -1.42
CA LEU A 41 -4.40 -6.93 -1.95
C LEU A 41 -3.42 -6.42 -0.89
N VAL A 42 -2.16 -6.86 -0.93
CA VAL A 42 -1.14 -6.47 0.04
C VAL A 42 -0.15 -5.50 -0.58
N VAL A 43 -0.11 -4.26 -0.09
CA VAL A 43 0.86 -3.24 -0.52
C VAL A 43 1.65 -2.77 0.69
N ARG A 44 2.98 -2.93 0.64
CA ARG A 44 3.91 -2.60 1.75
C ARG A 44 3.47 -3.25 3.07
N GLY A 45 3.13 -4.54 3.00
CA GLY A 45 2.66 -5.34 4.13
C GLY A 45 1.28 -4.97 4.70
N ARG A 46 0.56 -4.01 4.10
CA ARG A 46 -0.79 -3.62 4.52
C ARG A 46 -1.84 -4.14 3.57
N LEU A 47 -2.96 -4.57 4.14
CA LEU A 47 -4.15 -4.98 3.40
C LEU A 47 -4.85 -3.75 2.81
N TRP A 48 -5.29 -3.86 1.57
CA TRP A 48 -6.15 -2.88 0.92
C TRP A 48 -7.32 -3.62 0.30
N ARG A 49 -8.54 -3.25 0.71
CA ARG A 49 -9.74 -3.91 0.19
C ARG A 49 -9.80 -3.72 -1.33
N ARG A 50 -10.08 -4.83 -2.03
CA ARG A 50 -10.29 -4.84 -3.47
C ARG A 50 -11.66 -4.29 -3.83
N SER A 51 -11.77 -3.80 -5.06
CA SER A 51 -13.06 -3.44 -5.63
C SER A 51 -13.98 -4.68 -5.65
N ASP A 52 -15.27 -4.46 -5.42
CA ASP A 52 -16.28 -5.51 -5.39
C ASP A 52 -16.25 -6.33 -6.70
N PRO A 53 -15.99 -7.66 -6.64
CA PRO A 53 -15.95 -8.50 -7.84
C PRO A 53 -17.32 -8.68 -8.49
N ALA A 54 -18.43 -8.43 -7.78
CA ALA A 54 -19.78 -8.54 -8.32
C ALA A 54 -20.20 -7.34 -9.20
N LEU A 55 -19.41 -6.27 -9.22
CA LEU A 55 -19.63 -5.16 -10.16
C LEU A 55 -19.44 -5.62 -11.59
N ASP A 56 -20.44 -5.33 -12.42
CA ASP A 56 -20.36 -5.53 -13.86
C ASP A 56 -19.20 -4.74 -14.47
N GLU A 57 -18.67 -5.23 -15.59
CA GLU A 57 -17.46 -4.67 -16.19
C GLU A 57 -17.65 -3.22 -16.65
N GLY A 58 -18.82 -2.88 -17.21
CA GLY A 58 -19.14 -1.53 -17.65
C GLY A 58 -19.15 -0.55 -16.49
N ARG A 59 -19.83 -0.91 -15.40
CA ARG A 59 -19.91 -0.11 -14.18
C ARG A 59 -18.56 0.04 -13.52
N ARG A 60 -17.77 -1.04 -13.46
CA ARG A 60 -16.38 -1.00 -12.98
C ARG A 60 -15.54 -0.03 -13.81
N ALA A 61 -15.66 -0.06 -15.13
CA ALA A 61 -14.93 0.82 -16.02
C ALA A 61 -15.34 2.30 -15.83
N GLU A 62 -16.64 2.59 -15.73
CA GLU A 62 -17.15 3.93 -15.43
C GLU A 62 -16.58 4.48 -14.12
N LEU A 63 -16.68 3.71 -13.04
CA LEU A 63 -16.20 4.12 -11.73
C LEU A 63 -14.67 4.29 -11.69
N THR A 64 -13.95 3.44 -12.42
CA THR A 64 -12.50 3.59 -12.59
C THR A 64 -12.17 4.87 -13.34
N HIS A 65 -12.92 5.20 -14.39
CA HIS A 65 -12.76 6.44 -15.14
C HIS A 65 -13.05 7.67 -14.25
N GLU A 66 -14.13 7.66 -13.48
CA GLU A 66 -14.47 8.71 -12.51
C GLU A 66 -13.37 8.90 -11.46
N LEU A 67 -12.86 7.79 -10.91
CA LEU A 67 -11.77 7.81 -9.94
C LEU A 67 -10.50 8.46 -10.52
N MET A 68 -10.14 8.11 -11.76
CA MET A 68 -8.96 8.70 -12.42
C MET A 68 -9.18 10.18 -12.75
N ALA A 69 -10.38 10.56 -13.17
CA ALA A 69 -10.73 11.96 -13.39
C ALA A 69 -10.63 12.78 -12.09
N ALA A 70 -11.16 12.26 -10.98
CA ALA A 70 -11.08 12.90 -9.67
C ALA A 70 -9.62 13.03 -9.17
N ARG A 71 -8.78 12.01 -9.39
CA ARG A 71 -7.34 12.07 -9.06
C ARG A 71 -6.61 13.15 -9.88
N ARG A 72 -6.90 13.26 -11.18
CA ARG A 72 -6.34 14.33 -12.03
C ARG A 72 -6.76 15.72 -11.53
N ALA A 73 -8.04 15.91 -11.23
CA ALA A 73 -8.56 17.16 -10.66
C ALA A 73 -7.88 17.51 -9.33
N LYS A 74 -7.69 16.52 -8.44
CA LYS A 74 -6.96 16.71 -7.18
C LYS A 74 -5.53 17.17 -7.42
N GLY A 75 -4.81 16.53 -8.35
CA GLY A 75 -3.46 16.93 -8.74
C GLY A 75 -3.40 18.35 -9.33
N ALA A 76 -4.42 18.76 -10.09
CA ALA A 76 -4.53 20.11 -10.61
C ALA A 76 -4.76 21.15 -9.50
N ALA A 77 -5.68 20.88 -8.58
CA ALA A 77 -5.94 21.74 -7.42
C ALA A 77 -4.72 21.90 -6.52
N MET A 78 -3.96 20.81 -6.29
CA MET A 78 -2.68 20.86 -5.56
C MET A 78 -1.67 21.82 -6.20
N ARG A 79 -1.52 21.74 -7.54
CA ARG A 79 -0.59 22.61 -8.28
C ARG A 79 -1.05 24.06 -8.33
N ALA A 80 -2.36 24.30 -8.35
CA ALA A 80 -2.94 25.63 -8.33
C ALA A 80 -2.96 26.26 -6.92
N GLY A 81 -2.65 25.48 -5.87
CA GLY A 81 -2.77 25.94 -4.48
C GLY A 81 -4.20 26.23 -4.06
N ASP A 82 -5.19 25.57 -4.67
CA ASP A 82 -6.62 25.77 -4.42
C ASP A 82 -7.15 24.73 -3.40
N PRO A 83 -7.38 25.10 -2.14
CA PRO A 83 -7.82 24.16 -1.11
C PRO A 83 -9.26 23.68 -1.32
N ALA A 84 -10.13 24.53 -1.87
CA ALA A 84 -11.54 24.20 -2.09
C ALA A 84 -11.68 23.17 -3.22
N ALA A 85 -10.98 23.39 -4.34
CA ALA A 85 -10.94 22.42 -5.43
C ALA A 85 -10.27 21.10 -5.01
N ARG A 86 -9.26 21.17 -4.12
CA ARG A 86 -8.60 19.98 -3.57
C ARG A 86 -9.57 19.15 -2.74
N GLU A 87 -10.37 19.79 -1.90
CA GLU A 87 -11.35 19.09 -1.05
C GLU A 87 -12.49 18.51 -1.89
N ALA A 88 -13.02 19.27 -2.85
CA ALA A 88 -14.03 18.77 -3.79
C ALA A 88 -13.52 17.54 -4.57
N ALA A 89 -12.27 17.58 -5.05
CA ALA A 89 -11.67 16.44 -5.74
C ALA A 89 -11.42 15.25 -4.80
N ARG A 90 -11.10 15.50 -3.52
CA ARG A 90 -10.98 14.44 -2.51
C ARG A 90 -12.32 13.76 -2.25
N ALA A 91 -13.39 14.51 -2.07
CA ALA A 91 -14.74 13.96 -1.90
C ALA A 91 -15.14 13.07 -3.10
N ARG A 92 -14.82 13.49 -4.33
CA ARG A 92 -15.06 12.69 -5.55
C ARG A 92 -14.25 11.39 -5.59
N VAL A 93 -12.98 11.42 -5.17
CA VAL A 93 -12.16 10.21 -5.03
C VAL A 93 -12.78 9.25 -4.02
N ASP A 94 -13.22 9.78 -2.89
CA ASP A 94 -13.78 8.96 -1.82
C ASP A 94 -15.12 8.35 -2.24
N ALA A 95 -16.00 9.10 -2.90
CA ALA A 95 -17.26 8.60 -3.47
C ALA A 95 -17.03 7.49 -4.50
N ALA A 96 -16.11 7.67 -5.45
CA ALA A 96 -15.80 6.65 -6.45
C ALA A 96 -15.25 5.36 -5.81
N LYS A 97 -14.40 5.49 -4.78
CA LYS A 97 -13.88 4.33 -4.03
C LYS A 97 -14.94 3.59 -3.23
N VAL A 98 -15.89 4.30 -2.65
CA VAL A 98 -17.05 3.69 -1.97
C VAL A 98 -17.89 2.94 -2.99
N ALA A 99 -18.18 3.54 -4.15
CA ALA A 99 -18.96 2.88 -5.20
C ALA A 99 -18.24 1.66 -5.82
N LEU A 100 -16.90 1.68 -5.89
CA LEU A 100 -16.10 0.51 -6.26
C LEU A 100 -16.10 -0.59 -5.20
N GLY A 101 -16.55 -0.31 -3.98
CA GLY A 101 -16.46 -1.24 -2.85
C GLY A 101 -15.09 -1.27 -2.18
N GLU A 102 -14.16 -0.37 -2.51
CA GLU A 102 -12.83 -0.27 -1.87
C GLU A 102 -12.89 0.39 -0.48
N ARG A 103 -13.99 1.12 -0.20
CA ARG A 103 -14.27 1.85 1.04
C ARG A 103 -15.76 1.79 1.40
N GLY A 104 -16.11 2.21 2.61
CA GLY A 104 -17.48 2.12 3.10
C GLY A 104 -17.82 0.70 3.58
N PRO A 105 -19.10 0.28 3.50
CA PRO A 105 -19.52 -1.09 3.81
C PRO A 105 -18.71 -2.12 3.01
N VAL A 106 -18.55 -3.29 3.61
CA VAL A 106 -17.91 -4.44 2.96
C VAL A 106 -18.89 -5.08 1.97
N TRP A 107 -18.36 -5.69 0.92
CA TRP A 107 -19.17 -6.36 -0.12
C TRP A 107 -19.38 -7.86 0.13
N TRP A 108 -18.83 -8.40 1.23
CA TRP A 108 -19.07 -9.78 1.67
C TRP A 108 -20.17 -9.82 2.76
N ASP A 109 -20.85 -10.96 2.86
CA ASP A 109 -22.03 -11.18 3.69
C ASP A 109 -21.80 -12.17 4.85
N ASP A 110 -20.59 -12.71 5.00
CA ASP A 110 -20.24 -13.70 6.02
C ASP A 110 -19.99 -13.11 7.43
N GLY A 111 -20.19 -11.80 7.60
CA GLY A 111 -20.01 -11.10 8.87
C GLY A 111 -18.56 -10.84 9.28
N ALA A 112 -17.57 -11.16 8.45
CA ALA A 112 -16.18 -10.86 8.75
C ALA A 112 -15.92 -9.34 8.82
N PRO A 113 -15.04 -8.86 9.72
CA PRO A 113 -14.73 -7.44 9.82
C PRO A 113 -13.91 -6.94 8.62
N ASP A 114 -13.95 -5.63 8.38
CA ASP A 114 -13.04 -4.97 7.44
C ASP A 114 -11.65 -4.83 8.06
N LEU A 115 -10.64 -5.36 7.38
CA LEU A 115 -9.23 -5.32 7.78
C LEU A 115 -8.40 -4.40 6.87
N THR A 116 -9.04 -3.53 6.08
CA THR A 116 -8.34 -2.57 5.24
C THR A 116 -7.38 -1.70 6.08
N GLN A 117 -6.18 -1.47 5.57
CA GLN A 117 -5.04 -0.78 6.20
C GLN A 117 -4.34 -1.51 7.37
N HIS A 118 -4.87 -2.66 7.83
CA HIS A 118 -4.18 -3.49 8.83
C HIS A 118 -2.93 -4.15 8.22
N LEU A 119 -1.93 -4.41 9.07
CA LEU A 119 -0.76 -5.19 8.67
C LEU A 119 -1.17 -6.65 8.46
N ALA A 120 -0.85 -7.23 7.31
CA ALA A 120 -1.23 -8.61 6.99
C ALA A 120 -0.75 -9.61 8.06
N ARG A 121 0.47 -9.41 8.59
CA ARG A 121 1.08 -10.22 9.66
C ARG A 121 0.36 -10.19 11.02
N THR A 122 -0.60 -9.28 11.24
CA THR A 122 -1.37 -9.17 12.50
C THR A 122 -2.84 -9.50 12.31
N THR A 123 -3.18 -10.23 11.25
CA THR A 123 -4.57 -10.55 10.87
C THR A 123 -4.74 -12.04 10.65
N VAL A 124 -5.96 -12.48 10.33
CA VAL A 124 -6.25 -13.86 9.91
C VAL A 124 -5.43 -14.32 8.69
N TYR A 125 -4.83 -13.38 7.96
CA TYR A 125 -3.97 -13.65 6.81
C TYR A 125 -2.48 -13.79 7.17
N ALA A 126 -2.11 -13.79 8.45
CA ALA A 126 -0.71 -13.78 8.88
C ALA A 126 0.11 -14.98 8.38
N GLU A 127 -0.40 -16.20 8.59
CA GLU A 127 0.25 -17.44 8.15
C GLU A 127 0.42 -17.48 6.63
N TRP A 128 -0.64 -17.15 5.88
CA TRP A 128 -0.59 -17.04 4.43
C TRP A 128 0.45 -15.99 3.98
N TYR A 129 0.46 -14.81 4.61
CA TYR A 129 1.37 -13.74 4.25
C TYR A 129 2.84 -14.09 4.57
N ALA A 130 3.09 -14.82 5.67
CA ALA A 130 4.43 -15.32 6.01
C ALA A 130 4.93 -16.33 4.96
N GLY A 131 4.06 -17.22 4.48
CA GLY A 131 4.38 -18.16 3.40
C GLY A 131 4.63 -17.51 2.04
N LEU A 132 4.30 -16.23 1.86
CA LEU A 132 4.67 -15.50 0.64
C LEU A 132 6.15 -15.12 0.66
N ALA A 133 6.72 -14.69 1.79
CA ALA A 133 8.14 -14.34 1.88
C ALA A 133 8.99 -15.50 1.33
N PRO A 134 10.00 -15.25 0.46
CA PRO A 134 10.96 -16.31 0.19
C PRO A 134 11.51 -16.73 1.55
N GLY A 135 11.49 -18.03 1.85
CA GLY A 135 12.04 -18.51 3.12
C GLY A 135 13.48 -18.05 3.27
N GLY A 136 13.78 -17.34 4.36
CA GLY A 136 15.11 -16.85 4.73
C GLY A 136 15.21 -15.34 4.75
#